data_AF-A0A9E5NWB2-F1
#
_entry.id   AF-A0A9E5NWB2-F1
#
_cell.length_a   1.000
_cell.length_b   1.000
_cell.length_c   1.000
_cell.angle_alpha   90.00
_cell.angle_beta   90.00
_cell.angle_gamma   90.00
#
_symmetry.space_group_name_H-M   'P 1'
#
loop_
_entity.id
_entity.type
_entity.pdbx_description
1 polymer ?
#
loop_
_entity_poly.entity_id
_entity_poly.type
_entity_poly.pdbx_seq_one_letter_code
_entity_poly.pdbx_strand_id
1 'polypeptide(L)' 'TMGTHQDFLNVTALLWDGKLKPIIDRVMPLSQGQKAYEIMEKGEQFGKIVLTP' A
#
# COMPACT_ATOMS: atom_id res chain seq x y z
N THR A 1 0.99 -3.20 -16.16
CA THR A 1 1.23 -4.64 -15.90
C THR A 1 1.61 -4.78 -14.44
N MET A 2 1.26 -5.90 -13.80
CA MET A 2 1.83 -6.20 -12.49
C MET A 2 3.36 -6.41 -12.65
N GLY A 3 4.13 -6.03 -11.63
CA GLY A 3 5.58 -6.26 -11.62
C GLY A 3 5.92 -7.76 -11.68
N THR A 4 7.11 -8.08 -12.16
CA THR A 4 7.63 -9.44 -12.18
C THR A 4 7.98 -9.93 -10.78
N HIS A 5 8.24 -11.24 -10.63
CA HIS A 5 8.77 -11.78 -9.38
C HIS A 5 10.12 -11.13 -9.00
N GLN A 6 10.97 -10.83 -10.00
CA GLN A 6 12.24 -10.16 -9.75
C GLN A 6 12.03 -8.73 -9.25
N ASP A 7 11.03 -8.01 -9.78
CA ASP A 7 10.70 -6.66 -9.29
C ASP A 7 10.29 -6.70 -7.81
N PHE A 8 9.53 -7.71 -7.39
CA PHE A 8 9.18 -7.90 -5.99
C PHE A 8 10.41 -8.12 -5.10
N LEU A 9 11.34 -9.00 -5.51
CA LEU A 9 12.59 -9.23 -4.77
C LEU A 9 13.44 -7.96 -4.67
N ASN A 10 13.54 -7.20 -5.76
CA ASN A 10 14.30 -5.95 -5.78
C ASN A 10 13.67 -4.90 -4.85
N VAL A 11 12.35 -4.71 -4.91
CA VAL A 11 11.63 -3.74 -4.06
C VAL A 11 11.74 -4.12 -2.59
N THR A 12 11.61 -5.41 -2.25
CA THR A 12 11.72 -5.87 -0.85
C THR A 12 13.13 -5.68 -0.30
N ALA A 13 14.18 -5.93 -1.08
CA ALA A 13 15.56 -5.63 -0.67
C ALA A 13 15.74 -4.12 -0.36
N LEU A 14 15.18 -3.23 -1.17
CA LEU A 14 15.24 -1.78 -0.92
C LEU A 14 14.48 -1.35 0.36
N LEU A 15 13.37 -2.02 0.67
CA LEU A 15 12.63 -1.80 1.93
C LEU A 15 13.49 -2.21 3.14
N TRP A 16 14.11 -3.39 3.08
CA TRP A 16 14.95 -3.90 4.17
C TRP A 16 16.22 -3.07 4.38
N ASP A 17 16.83 -2.59 3.30
CA ASP A 17 17.96 -1.67 3.34
C ASP A 17 17.59 -0.25 3.83
N GLY A 18 16.30 0.03 4.06
CA GLY A 18 15.80 1.36 4.44
C GLY A 18 15.90 2.42 3.34
N LYS A 19 16.26 2.01 2.11
CA LYS A 19 16.42 2.87 0.92
C LYS A 19 15.08 3.23 0.28
N LEU A 20 14.05 2.44 0.54
CA LEU A 20 12.68 2.70 0.13
C LEU A 20 11.79 2.84 1.37
N LYS A 21 11.00 3.93 1.44
CA LYS A 21 10.02 4.15 2.51
C LYS A 21 8.63 4.26 1.88
N PRO A 22 7.70 3.33 2.16
CA PRO A 22 6.35 3.42 1.64
C PRO A 22 5.61 4.57 2.32
N ILE A 23 4.87 5.35 1.54
CA ILE A 23 3.97 6.36 2.09
C ILE A 23 2.66 5.66 2.46
N ILE A 24 2.35 5.65 3.75
CA ILE A 24 1.05 5.19 4.26
C ILE A 24 0.17 6.43 4.40
N ASP A 25 -0.94 6.46 3.68
CA ASP A 25 -1.92 7.54 3.78
C ASP A 25 -2.76 7.39 5.05
N ARG A 26 -3.28 6.17 5.28
CA ARG A 26 -4.11 5.87 6.44
C ARG A 26 -4.09 4.40 6.80
N VAL A 27 -4.29 4.13 8.09
CA VAL A 27 -4.54 2.80 8.64
C VAL A 27 -5.99 2.76 9.13
N MET A 28 -6.75 1.76 8.71
CA MET A 28 -8.17 1.62 9.04
C MET A 28 -8.48 0.19 9.50
N PRO A 29 -9.56 -0.04 10.27
CA PRO A 29 -10.02 -1.38 10.58
C PRO A 29 -10.45 -2.13 9.30
N LEU A 30 -10.22 -3.44 9.25
CA LEU A 30 -10.61 -4.31 8.13
C LEU A 30 -12.13 -4.28 7.93
N SER A 31 -12.89 -4.10 9.00
CA SER A 31 -14.35 -3.88 8.96
C SER A 31 -14.77 -2.66 8.14
N GLN A 32 -13.86 -1.72 7.87
CA GLN A 32 -14.11 -0.55 7.02
C GLN A 32 -13.63 -0.73 5.57
N GLY A 33 -13.40 -1.97 5.11
CA GLY A 33 -12.91 -2.25 3.76
C GLY A 33 -13.71 -1.59 2.65
N GLN A 34 -15.05 -1.57 2.74
CA GLN A 34 -15.90 -0.86 1.76
C GLN A 34 -15.55 0.63 1.68
N LYS A 35 -15.33 1.28 2.82
CA LYS A 35 -14.96 2.70 2.85
C LYS A 35 -13.58 2.95 2.25
N ALA A 36 -12.63 2.06 2.50
CA ALA A 36 -11.30 2.13 1.89
C ALA A 36 -11.37 2.03 0.36
N TYR A 37 -12.24 1.18 -0.18
CA TYR A 37 -12.51 1.11 -1.62
C TYR A 37 -13.12 2.39 -2.17
N GLU A 38 -14.14 2.97 -1.50
CA GLU A 38 -14.74 4.25 -1.93
C GLU A 38 -13.70 5.38 -2.03
N ILE A 39 -12.78 5.47 -1.05
CA ILE A 39 -11.69 6.46 -1.05
C ILE A 39 -10.77 6.23 -2.26
N MET A 40 -10.42 4.97 -2.52
CA MET A 40 -9.57 4.57 -3.63
C MET A 40 -10.20 4.87 -4.99
N GLU A 41 -11.50 4.59 -5.15
CA GLU A 41 -12.26 4.87 -6.38
C GLU A 41 -12.33 6.37 -6.70
N LYS A 42 -12.38 7.21 -5.65
CA LYS A 42 -12.36 8.68 -5.81
C LYS A 42 -10.95 9.25 -6.01
N GLY A 43 -9.89 8.45 -5.83
CA GLY A 43 -8.51 8.92 -5.90
C GLY A 43 -8.11 9.86 -4.75
N GLU A 44 -8.78 9.76 -3.61
CA GLU A 44 -8.55 10.64 -2.44
C GLU A 44 -7.32 10.24 -1.60
N GLN A 45 -6.69 9.12 -1.92
CA GLN A 45 -5.49 8.61 -1.26
C GLN A 45 -4.21 9.12 -1.93
N PHE A 46 -3.31 9.71 -1.15
CA PHE A 46 -1.97 10.09 -1.62
C PHE A 46 -0.96 8.92 -1.55
N GLY A 47 -1.22 7.94 -0.68
CA GLY A 47 -0.37 6.78 -0.43
C GLY A 47 -1.17 5.51 -0.21
N LYS A 48 -0.56 4.51 0.45
CA LYS A 48 -1.20 3.22 0.72
C LYS A 48 -2.25 3.35 1.81
N ILE A 49 -3.41 2.74 1.60
CA ILE A 49 -4.39 2.46 2.66
C ILE A 49 -4.07 1.07 3.23
N VAL A 50 -3.86 0.98 4.54
CA VAL A 50 -3.56 -0.29 5.23
C VAL A 50 -4.77 -0.69 6.08
N LEU A 51 -5.23 -1.92 5.93
CA LEU A 51 -6.30 -2.47 6.76
C LEU A 51 -5.71 -3.34 7.88
N THR A 52 -6.23 -3.16 9.09
CA THR A 52 -5.83 -3.90 10.31
C THR A 52 -6.99 -4.73 10.83
N PRO A 53 -6.77 -5.98 11.29
CA PRO A 53 -7.84 -6.86 11.76
C PRO A 53 -8.74 -6.26 12.84
#